data_AF-A0A2E2XGH8-F1
#
_entry.id   AF-A0A2E2XGH8-F1
#
_cell.length_a   1.000
_cell.length_b   1.000
_cell.length_c   1.000
_cell.angle_alpha   90.00
_cell.angle_beta   90.00
_cell.angle_gamma   90.00
#
_symmetry.space_group_name_H-M   'P 1'
#
loop_
_entity.id
_entity.type
_entity.pdbx_description
1 polymer ?
#
loop_
_entity_poly.entity_id
_entity_poly.type
_entity_poly.pdbx_seq_one_letter_code
_entity_poly.pdbx_strand_id
1 'polypeptide(L)'
;MRYNFDRVSLLLVAALLSASSVADIAKTLNATDAWGDRSQLDGESSVFVTNHSGSADAGVISDGSSFSAAPMVQDLNNVLLSKGGTLLQPEFVKGFRHEAANRAFARLTTAKMMQSVDPEAGRAFWTAYHSLEIFNTTVYQYVADLWQIDITPGVLVKVKASTLAVLPTRAHPWLLRTTLARTLEYVKFLESLKEIGPASEYWFLDYMVKQEKLQVDIMALALEGDYDESVLLVKRFLSEHRTMAPFSELGDFSQ
;
A
#
# COMPACT_ATOMS: atom_id res chain seq x y z
N MET A 1 37.25 11.56 -4.53
CA MET A 1 36.79 10.18 -4.85
C MET A 1 35.55 10.27 -5.71
N ARG A 2 35.57 9.81 -6.97
CA ARG A 2 34.37 9.71 -7.82
C ARG A 2 33.74 8.34 -7.58
N TYR A 3 32.64 8.27 -6.83
CA TYR A 3 31.84 7.05 -6.74
C TYR A 3 31.15 6.81 -8.10
N ASN A 4 31.64 5.83 -8.86
CA ASN A 4 30.93 5.29 -10.03
C ASN A 4 29.77 4.43 -9.52
N PHE A 5 28.62 5.06 -9.29
CA PHE A 5 27.35 4.36 -9.20
C PHE A 5 27.09 3.68 -10.54
N ASP A 6 27.23 2.36 -10.56
CA ASP A 6 27.10 1.55 -11.76
C ASP A 6 25.62 1.30 -12.11
N ARG A 7 25.39 0.76 -13.31
CA ARG A 7 24.04 0.41 -13.78
C ARG A 7 23.36 -0.63 -12.89
N VAL A 8 24.13 -1.48 -12.20
CA VAL A 8 23.60 -2.54 -11.32
C VAL A 8 22.94 -1.94 -10.07
N SER A 9 23.53 -0.89 -9.50
CA SER A 9 22.99 -0.18 -8.33
C SER A 9 21.68 0.55 -8.67
N LEU A 10 21.56 1.13 -9.87
CA LEU A 10 20.33 1.74 -10.37
C LEU A 10 19.23 0.69 -10.66
N LEU A 11 19.60 -0.48 -11.21
CA LEU A 11 18.66 -1.57 -11.45
C LEU A 11 18.11 -2.17 -10.15
N LEU A 12 18.96 -2.31 -9.12
CA LEU A 12 18.54 -2.80 -7.81
C LEU A 12 17.55 -1.82 -7.15
N VAL A 13 17.81 -0.52 -7.24
CA VAL A 13 16.90 0.52 -6.74
C VAL A 13 15.59 0.55 -7.52
N ALA A 14 15.66 0.45 -8.85
CA ALA A 14 14.47 0.36 -9.69
C ALA A 14 13.62 -0.88 -9.35
N ALA A 15 14.27 -2.02 -9.06
CA ALA A 15 13.62 -3.26 -8.63
C ALA A 15 13.00 -3.15 -7.23
N LEU A 16 13.68 -2.51 -6.28
CA LEU A 16 13.17 -2.27 -4.92
C LEU A 16 11.96 -1.34 -4.93
N LEU A 17 11.99 -0.35 -5.81
CA LEU A 17 10.83 0.47 -6.12
C LEU A 17 9.76 -0.42 -6.78
N SER A 18 10.07 -1.22 -7.83
CA SER A 18 9.07 -1.92 -8.66
C SER A 18 8.36 -3.09 -7.98
N ALA A 19 8.93 -3.69 -6.94
CA ALA A 19 8.37 -4.84 -6.21
C ALA A 19 7.12 -4.51 -5.36
N SER A 20 6.38 -3.46 -5.73
CA SER A 20 5.17 -2.96 -5.05
C SER A 20 4.26 -2.26 -6.06
N SER A 21 4.27 -2.69 -7.33
CA SER A 21 3.65 -1.94 -8.41
C SER A 21 2.12 -1.89 -8.27
N VAL A 22 1.53 -0.74 -8.60
CA VAL A 22 0.08 -0.55 -8.78
C VAL A 22 -0.47 -1.59 -9.74
N ALA A 23 0.31 -2.02 -10.74
CA ALA A 23 -0.09 -3.07 -11.68
C ALA A 23 -0.31 -4.43 -11.00
N ASP A 24 0.44 -4.79 -9.96
CA ASP A 24 0.23 -6.05 -9.23
C ASP A 24 -1.01 -5.98 -8.34
N ILE A 25 -1.28 -4.82 -7.75
CA ILE A 25 -2.48 -4.59 -6.92
C ILE A 25 -3.73 -4.48 -7.80
N ALA A 26 -3.68 -3.71 -8.90
CA ALA A 26 -4.76 -3.58 -9.87
C ALA A 26 -5.04 -4.92 -10.57
N LYS A 27 -4.02 -5.73 -10.89
CA LYS A 27 -4.23 -7.12 -11.34
C LYS A 27 -4.91 -7.96 -10.28
N THR A 28 -4.56 -7.79 -9.01
CA THR A 28 -5.18 -8.55 -7.91
C THR A 28 -6.62 -8.09 -7.63
N LEU A 29 -6.93 -6.80 -7.79
CA LEU A 29 -8.28 -6.22 -7.63
C LEU A 29 -9.18 -6.47 -8.85
N ASN A 30 -8.61 -6.59 -10.06
CA ASN A 30 -9.35 -6.98 -11.27
C ASN A 30 -9.49 -8.50 -11.43
N ALA A 31 -8.64 -9.30 -10.76
CA ALA A 31 -8.74 -10.77 -10.80
C ALA A 31 -9.88 -11.33 -9.94
N THR A 32 -10.49 -10.51 -9.07
CA THR A 32 -11.65 -10.89 -8.24
C THR A 32 -12.96 -11.05 -9.03
N ASP A 33 -12.99 -10.69 -10.32
CA ASP A 33 -14.12 -11.00 -11.23
C ASP A 33 -13.90 -12.28 -12.06
N ALA A 34 -12.77 -12.98 -11.90
CA ALA A 34 -12.38 -14.08 -12.78
C ALA A 34 -12.04 -15.41 -12.06
N TRP A 35 -12.48 -15.57 -10.81
CA TRP A 35 -12.36 -16.83 -10.05
C TRP A 35 -13.73 -17.35 -9.57
N GLY A 36 -14.77 -17.14 -10.38
CA GLY A 36 -16.02 -17.87 -10.34
C GLY A 36 -16.17 -18.72 -11.59
N ASP A 37 -16.13 -20.05 -11.39
CA ASP A 37 -16.46 -21.08 -12.37
C ASP A 37 -15.44 -21.35 -13.49
N ARG A 38 -14.63 -22.40 -13.26
CA ARG A 38 -13.99 -23.14 -14.34
C ARG A 38 -14.08 -24.63 -14.05
N SER A 39 -15.31 -25.13 -13.95
CA SER A 39 -15.62 -26.55 -14.10
C SER A 39 -16.48 -26.76 -15.34
N GLN A 40 -15.89 -26.64 -16.52
CA GLN A 40 -16.40 -27.26 -17.76
C GLN A 40 -15.39 -27.08 -18.90
N LEU A 41 -14.44 -28.00 -19.00
CA LEU A 41 -13.90 -28.46 -20.26
C LEU A 41 -13.49 -29.92 -20.02
N ASP A 42 -14.35 -30.83 -20.46
CA ASP A 42 -14.01 -32.09 -21.15
C ASP A 42 -15.28 -32.94 -21.21
N GLY A 43 -16.05 -32.70 -22.28
CA GLY A 43 -17.12 -33.57 -22.72
C GLY A 43 -17.02 -33.67 -24.23
N GLU A 44 -16.47 -34.80 -24.71
CA GLU A 44 -16.94 -35.60 -25.85
C GLU A 44 -15.79 -36.43 -26.45
N SER A 45 -15.84 -37.75 -26.22
CA SER A 45 -15.91 -38.72 -27.33
C SER A 45 -16.27 -40.11 -26.80
N SER A 46 -17.26 -40.68 -27.47
CA SER A 46 -17.92 -41.96 -27.28
C SER A 46 -17.04 -43.20 -27.43
N VAL A 47 -17.29 -44.27 -26.67
CA VAL A 47 -17.34 -45.66 -27.17
C VAL A 47 -18.35 -46.49 -26.34
N PHE A 48 -19.15 -47.26 -27.08
CA PHE A 48 -20.20 -48.21 -26.68
C PHE A 48 -19.65 -49.51 -26.03
N VAL A 49 -20.55 -50.31 -25.44
CA VAL A 49 -20.55 -51.81 -25.31
C VAL A 49 -20.63 -52.41 -23.88
N THR A 50 -21.86 -52.82 -23.55
CA THR A 50 -22.42 -54.02 -22.87
C THR A 50 -22.18 -54.42 -21.40
N ASN A 51 -23.32 -54.76 -20.79
CA ASN A 51 -23.57 -55.53 -19.57
C ASN A 51 -22.74 -56.83 -19.42
N HIS A 52 -22.33 -57.14 -18.19
CA HIS A 52 -22.43 -58.49 -17.63
C HIS A 52 -22.50 -58.51 -16.10
N SER A 53 -23.31 -59.45 -15.61
CA SER A 53 -23.66 -59.81 -14.24
C SER A 53 -22.63 -60.70 -13.54
N GLY A 54 -22.53 -60.61 -12.21
CA GLY A 54 -21.87 -61.58 -11.30
C GLY A 54 -21.59 -60.92 -9.93
N SER A 55 -22.31 -61.21 -8.84
CA SER A 55 -22.26 -62.40 -7.96
C SER A 55 -21.04 -62.45 -7.00
N ALA A 56 -21.34 -62.30 -5.69
CA ALA A 56 -20.62 -62.76 -4.48
C ALA A 56 -19.15 -62.27 -4.29
N ASP A 57 -18.54 -62.18 -3.12
CA ASP A 57 -18.81 -62.73 -1.80
C ASP A 57 -18.01 -61.95 -0.73
N ALA A 58 -18.42 -62.13 0.53
CA ALA A 58 -17.65 -62.11 1.79
C ALA A 58 -16.58 -61.03 2.13
N GLY A 59 -16.89 -60.23 3.16
CA GLY A 59 -16.21 -60.27 4.48
C GLY A 59 -14.91 -59.46 4.68
N VAL A 60 -14.89 -58.62 5.72
CA VAL A 60 -13.94 -58.61 6.87
C VAL A 60 -13.94 -57.25 7.60
N ILE A 61 -14.44 -57.29 8.84
CA ILE A 61 -13.96 -56.73 10.13
C ILE A 61 -13.29 -55.33 10.21
N SER A 62 -13.95 -54.48 10.98
CA SER A 62 -13.54 -53.38 11.90
C SER A 62 -12.28 -52.53 11.63
N ASP A 63 -12.45 -51.21 11.69
CA ASP A 63 -12.13 -50.50 12.93
C ASP A 63 -12.94 -49.20 13.06
N GLY A 64 -13.47 -48.97 14.26
CA GLY A 64 -14.23 -47.80 14.62
C GLY A 64 -13.29 -46.66 15.00
N SER A 65 -13.06 -45.74 14.06
CA SER A 65 -12.62 -44.39 14.41
C SER A 65 -13.65 -43.40 13.93
N SER A 66 -14.54 -43.05 14.85
CA SER A 66 -15.42 -41.91 14.78
C SER A 66 -14.58 -40.63 14.70
N PHE A 67 -14.22 -40.20 13.49
CA PHE A 67 -13.77 -38.83 13.27
C PHE A 67 -15.01 -37.96 13.03
N SER A 68 -15.37 -37.27 14.11
CA SER A 68 -16.41 -36.26 14.20
C SER A 68 -16.38 -35.31 12.99
N ALA A 69 -17.46 -35.32 12.22
CA ALA A 69 -17.81 -34.23 11.34
C ALA A 69 -18.28 -33.03 12.19
N ALA A 70 -17.44 -32.00 12.30
CA ALA A 70 -17.76 -30.56 12.31
C ALA A 70 -16.72 -29.73 13.11
N PRO A 71 -16.46 -28.44 12.76
CA PRO A 71 -16.68 -27.79 11.48
C PRO A 71 -15.45 -27.05 10.93
N MET A 72 -15.42 -27.04 9.60
CA MET A 72 -14.78 -26.04 8.77
C MET A 72 -15.37 -24.66 9.09
N VAL A 73 -14.78 -23.95 10.07
CA VAL A 73 -15.04 -22.53 10.37
C VAL A 73 -13.71 -21.86 10.61
N GLN A 74 -13.06 -21.37 9.56
CA GLN A 74 -12.19 -20.19 9.60
C GLN A 74 -12.07 -19.60 8.19
N ASP A 75 -13.18 -19.07 7.65
CA ASP A 75 -13.11 -18.10 6.54
C ASP A 75 -14.17 -17.00 6.64
N LEU A 76 -14.68 -16.76 7.86
CA LEU A 76 -15.60 -15.66 8.19
C LEU A 76 -14.92 -14.55 9.03
N ASN A 77 -13.59 -14.60 9.22
CA ASN A 77 -12.87 -13.79 10.20
C ASN A 77 -12.21 -12.50 9.68
N ASN A 78 -12.41 -12.09 8.43
CA ASN A 78 -11.77 -10.88 7.89
C ASN A 78 -12.70 -9.67 7.80
N VAL A 79 -13.82 -9.68 8.53
CA VAL A 79 -14.68 -8.51 8.59
C VAL A 79 -14.30 -7.65 9.80
N LEU A 80 -13.45 -6.65 9.56
CA LEU A 80 -13.10 -5.68 10.58
C LEU A 80 -14.28 -4.71 10.75
N LEU A 81 -14.78 -4.62 11.97
CA LEU A 81 -15.81 -3.68 12.36
C LEU A 81 -15.14 -2.32 12.62
N SER A 82 -15.54 -1.30 11.87
CA SER A 82 -15.26 0.09 12.25
C SER A 82 -15.99 0.45 13.55
N LYS A 83 -15.50 1.48 14.25
CA LYS A 83 -16.15 2.06 15.43
C LYS A 83 -17.51 2.69 15.02
N GLY A 84 -18.55 1.86 14.99
CA GLY A 84 -19.87 2.20 14.45
C GLY A 84 -20.65 0.99 13.91
N GLY A 85 -19.99 -0.18 13.79
CA GLY A 85 -20.63 -1.41 13.34
C GLY A 85 -20.62 -1.60 11.82
N THR A 86 -20.04 -0.66 11.06
CA THR A 86 -19.87 -0.81 9.60
C THR A 86 -18.77 -1.80 9.31
N LEU A 87 -19.11 -2.85 8.56
CA LEU A 87 -18.20 -3.87 8.05
C LEU A 87 -17.31 -3.24 6.97
N LEU A 88 -15.99 -3.24 7.17
CA LEU A 88 -15.06 -2.78 6.15
C LEU A 88 -14.84 -3.85 5.08
N GLN A 89 -14.82 -3.44 3.82
CA GLN A 89 -14.54 -4.35 2.70
C GLN A 89 -13.10 -4.87 2.80
N PRO A 90 -12.84 -6.18 2.62
CA PRO A 90 -11.49 -6.74 2.70
C PRO A 90 -10.49 -6.06 1.74
N GLU A 91 -10.95 -5.69 0.55
CA GLU A 91 -10.19 -4.97 -0.47
C GLU A 91 -9.77 -3.59 0.04
N PHE A 92 -10.68 -2.90 0.72
CA PHE A 92 -10.41 -1.61 1.35
C PHE A 92 -9.35 -1.75 2.45
N VAL A 93 -9.50 -2.70 3.37
CA VAL A 93 -8.54 -2.95 4.45
C VAL A 93 -7.15 -3.25 3.88
N LYS A 94 -7.08 -4.08 2.85
CA LYS A 94 -5.82 -4.41 2.16
C LYS A 94 -5.20 -3.18 1.51
N GLY A 95 -5.99 -2.38 0.80
CA GLY A 95 -5.54 -1.16 0.15
C GLY A 95 -5.03 -0.12 1.15
N PHE A 96 -5.77 0.07 2.26
CA PHE A 96 -5.39 1.00 3.32
C PHE A 96 -4.09 0.58 4.01
N ARG A 97 -3.92 -0.71 4.35
CA ARG A 97 -2.64 -1.22 4.90
C ARG A 97 -1.48 -1.00 3.95
N HIS A 98 -1.69 -1.21 2.66
CA HIS A 98 -0.68 -0.99 1.66
C HIS A 98 -0.25 0.49 1.60
N GLU A 99 -1.22 1.40 1.60
CA GLU A 99 -0.94 2.84 1.62
C GLU A 99 -0.24 3.27 2.92
N ALA A 100 -0.69 2.80 4.09
CA ALA A 100 -0.03 3.10 5.36
C ALA A 100 1.45 2.62 5.37
N ALA A 101 1.73 1.45 4.79
CA ALA A 101 3.09 0.95 4.60
C ALA A 101 3.91 1.84 3.64
N ASN A 102 3.29 2.38 2.58
CA ASN A 102 3.94 3.33 1.66
C ASN A 102 4.25 4.66 2.37
N ARG A 103 3.35 5.19 3.20
CA ARG A 103 3.63 6.39 4.03
C ARG A 103 4.79 6.15 4.99
N ALA A 104 4.82 5.00 5.65
CA ALA A 104 5.93 4.64 6.54
C ALA A 104 7.26 4.55 5.78
N PHE A 105 7.25 3.99 4.58
CA PHE A 105 8.41 3.96 3.69
C PHE A 105 8.87 5.36 3.28
N ALA A 106 7.94 6.23 2.87
CA ALA A 106 8.22 7.61 2.50
C ALA A 106 8.81 8.39 3.68
N ARG A 107 8.25 8.26 4.89
CA ARG A 107 8.77 8.88 6.12
C ARG A 107 10.21 8.48 6.39
N LEU A 108 10.51 7.18 6.35
CA LEU A 108 11.86 6.67 6.61
C LEU A 108 12.85 7.11 5.54
N THR A 109 12.42 7.17 4.29
CA THR A 109 13.26 7.60 3.17
C THR A 109 13.56 9.09 3.28
N THR A 110 12.55 9.94 3.44
CA THR A 110 12.70 11.40 3.58
C THR A 110 13.57 11.78 4.77
N ALA A 111 13.40 11.12 5.93
CA ALA A 111 14.24 11.32 7.12
C ALA A 111 15.74 11.17 6.82
N LYS A 112 16.09 10.16 6.01
CA LYS A 112 17.47 9.88 5.64
C LYS A 112 17.95 10.83 4.54
N MET A 113 17.09 11.19 3.58
CA MET A 113 17.44 12.13 2.51
C MET A 113 17.75 13.53 3.04
N MET A 114 17.08 13.97 4.12
CA MET A 114 17.42 15.22 4.82
C MET A 114 18.87 15.26 5.33
N GLN A 115 19.45 14.10 5.63
CA GLN A 115 20.81 13.97 6.16
C GLN A 115 21.86 13.90 5.04
N SER A 116 21.49 13.41 3.86
CA SER A 116 22.43 13.11 2.76
C SER A 116 22.55 14.21 1.68
N VAL A 117 21.71 15.25 1.73
CA VAL A 117 21.68 16.30 0.69
C VAL A 117 22.45 17.56 1.10
N ASP A 118 23.38 17.95 0.22
CA ASP A 118 24.04 19.25 0.13
C ASP A 118 23.91 19.65 -1.36
N PRO A 119 23.35 20.81 -1.76
CA PRO A 119 23.21 22.10 -1.05
C PRO A 119 21.90 22.32 -0.26
N GLU A 120 21.86 23.45 0.46
CA GLU A 120 20.79 23.93 1.36
C GLU A 120 19.37 23.82 0.80
N ALA A 121 19.14 24.18 -0.47
CA ALA A 121 17.81 24.14 -1.09
C ALA A 121 17.22 22.72 -1.17
N GLY A 122 18.03 21.73 -1.55
CA GLY A 122 17.60 20.34 -1.59
C GLY A 122 17.29 19.80 -0.19
N ARG A 123 18.08 20.22 0.81
CA ARG A 123 17.84 19.87 2.22
C ARG A 123 16.51 20.45 2.72
N ALA A 124 16.19 21.70 2.37
CA ALA A 124 14.93 22.35 2.73
C ALA A 124 13.73 21.60 2.15
N PHE A 125 13.80 21.19 0.88
CA PHE A 125 12.78 20.35 0.24
C PHE A 125 12.56 19.03 1.00
N TRP A 126 13.62 18.25 1.25
CA TRP A 126 13.49 16.97 1.96
C TRP A 126 13.00 17.15 3.39
N THR A 127 13.34 18.27 4.03
CA THR A 127 12.84 18.61 5.37
C THR A 127 11.34 18.85 5.35
N ALA A 128 10.84 19.66 4.41
CA ALA A 128 9.42 19.89 4.25
C ALA A 128 8.68 18.60 3.92
N TYR A 129 9.18 17.80 2.98
CA TYR A 129 8.60 16.49 2.65
C TYR A 129 8.57 15.57 3.87
N HIS A 130 9.63 15.51 4.67
CA HIS A 130 9.61 14.71 5.89
C HIS A 130 8.57 15.19 6.91
N SER A 131 8.40 16.52 7.07
CA SER A 131 7.34 17.08 7.92
C SER A 131 5.94 16.67 7.44
N LEU A 132 5.71 16.62 6.12
CA LEU A 132 4.48 16.07 5.55
C LEU A 132 4.28 14.61 5.97
N GLU A 133 5.30 13.77 5.86
CA GLU A 133 5.18 12.35 6.21
C GLU A 133 5.03 12.08 7.71
N ILE A 134 5.58 12.94 8.58
CA ILE A 134 5.29 12.90 10.02
C ILE A 134 3.80 13.17 10.26
N PHE A 135 3.28 14.25 9.68
CA PHE A 135 1.87 14.61 9.81
C PHE A 135 0.96 13.49 9.29
N ASN A 136 1.25 12.96 8.09
CA ASN A 136 0.54 11.81 7.52
C ASN A 136 0.52 10.61 8.46
N THR A 137 1.67 10.26 9.05
CA THR A 137 1.76 9.10 9.95
C THR A 137 0.78 9.24 11.12
N THR A 138 0.68 10.43 11.71
CA THR A 138 -0.25 10.68 12.81
C THR A 138 -1.70 10.57 12.37
N VAL A 139 -2.05 11.15 11.22
CA VAL A 139 -3.40 11.07 10.65
C VAL A 139 -3.80 9.62 10.36
N TYR A 140 -2.91 8.86 9.73
CA TYR A 140 -3.15 7.45 9.41
C TYR A 140 -3.27 6.59 10.66
N GLN A 141 -2.46 6.84 11.69
CA GLN A 141 -2.57 6.11 12.96
C GLN A 141 -3.91 6.34 13.63
N TYR A 142 -4.37 7.60 13.71
CA TYR A 142 -5.67 7.92 14.26
C TYR A 142 -6.81 7.17 13.56
N VAL A 143 -6.80 7.16 12.23
CA VAL A 143 -7.84 6.48 11.44
C VAL A 143 -7.72 4.95 11.52
N ALA A 144 -6.48 4.43 11.54
CA ALA A 144 -6.23 3.01 11.77
C ALA A 144 -6.80 2.55 13.13
N ASP A 145 -6.67 3.37 14.17
CA ASP A 145 -7.25 3.09 15.49
C ASP A 145 -8.79 3.11 15.46
N LEU A 146 -9.40 4.05 14.72
CA LEU A 146 -10.86 4.10 14.51
C LEU A 146 -11.40 2.84 13.81
N TRP A 147 -10.63 2.29 12.88
CA TRP A 147 -10.98 1.11 12.12
C TRP A 147 -10.42 -0.21 12.68
N GLN A 148 -9.65 -0.14 13.77
CA GLN A 148 -8.95 -1.28 14.37
C GLN A 148 -8.07 -2.05 13.37
N ILE A 149 -7.39 -1.32 12.49
CA ILE A 149 -6.48 -1.89 11.49
C ILE A 149 -5.04 -1.73 11.98
N ASP A 150 -4.32 -2.83 12.16
CA ASP A 150 -2.87 -2.76 12.36
C ASP A 150 -2.16 -2.28 11.09
N ILE A 151 -1.44 -1.17 11.22
CA ILE A 151 -0.62 -0.53 10.17
C ILE A 151 0.88 -0.54 10.50
N THR A 152 1.30 -1.36 11.46
CA THR A 152 2.71 -1.46 11.87
C THR A 152 3.59 -1.81 10.67
N PRO A 153 4.59 -0.99 10.31
CA PRO A 153 5.42 -1.25 9.16
C PRO A 153 6.30 -2.48 9.39
N GLY A 154 6.22 -3.44 8.45
CA GLY A 154 7.06 -4.63 8.46
C GLY A 154 8.56 -4.33 8.30
N VAL A 155 9.41 -5.29 8.68
CA VAL A 155 10.88 -5.18 8.58
C VAL A 155 11.35 -4.84 7.16
N LEU A 156 10.67 -5.37 6.14
CA LEU A 156 10.99 -5.13 4.74
C LEU A 156 10.94 -3.64 4.38
N VAL A 157 9.98 -2.88 4.95
CA VAL A 157 9.87 -1.42 4.71
C VAL A 157 11.11 -0.70 5.22
N LYS A 158 11.59 -1.06 6.41
CA LYS A 158 12.79 -0.47 7.02
C LYS A 158 14.06 -0.78 6.21
N VAL A 159 14.17 -2.00 5.70
CA VAL A 159 15.28 -2.42 4.83
C VAL A 159 15.26 -1.63 3.53
N LYS A 160 14.12 -1.59 2.82
CA LYS A 160 13.97 -0.84 1.56
C LYS A 160 14.36 0.63 1.73
N ALA A 161 13.84 1.30 2.77
CA ALA A 161 14.13 2.71 3.02
C ALA A 161 15.61 2.96 3.32
N SER A 162 16.25 2.03 4.03
CA SER A 162 17.70 2.11 4.31
C SER A 162 18.54 1.99 3.05
N THR A 163 18.14 1.17 2.07
CA THR A 163 18.86 1.05 0.80
C THR A 163 18.79 2.33 -0.04
N LEU A 164 17.63 2.98 -0.11
CA LEU A 164 17.49 4.23 -0.87
C LEU A 164 18.32 5.37 -0.32
N ALA A 165 18.53 5.41 0.99
CA ALA A 165 19.30 6.47 1.63
C ALA A 165 20.79 6.48 1.32
N VAL A 166 21.33 5.38 0.78
CA VAL A 166 22.73 5.28 0.37
C VAL A 166 22.91 5.77 -1.08
N LEU A 167 21.82 6.22 -1.73
CA LEU A 167 21.91 6.83 -3.05
C LEU A 167 22.72 8.13 -2.99
N PRO A 168 23.63 8.36 -3.95
CA PRO A 168 24.36 9.60 -4.04
C PRO A 168 23.41 10.71 -4.49
N THR A 169 23.67 11.95 -4.07
CA THR A 169 22.84 13.12 -4.40
C THR A 169 22.56 13.26 -5.90
N ARG A 170 23.53 12.90 -6.75
CA ARG A 170 23.38 12.91 -8.22
C ARG A 170 22.30 11.97 -8.76
N ALA A 171 21.90 10.94 -7.99
CA ALA A 171 20.84 10.01 -8.35
C ALA A 171 19.45 10.48 -7.87
N HIS A 172 19.36 11.52 -7.05
CA HIS A 172 18.10 12.00 -6.50
C HIS A 172 17.11 12.48 -7.57
N PRO A 173 17.52 13.20 -8.65
CA PRO A 173 16.58 13.56 -9.71
C PRO A 173 16.01 12.34 -10.45
N TRP A 174 16.79 11.28 -10.63
CA TRP A 174 16.31 10.05 -11.24
C TRP A 174 15.32 9.32 -10.33
N LEU A 175 15.62 9.26 -9.03
CA LEU A 175 14.71 8.72 -8.02
C LEU A 175 13.38 9.49 -8.03
N LEU A 176 13.44 10.83 -7.94
CA LEU A 176 12.26 11.70 -7.96
C LEU A 176 11.41 11.51 -9.22
N ARG A 177 12.02 11.45 -10.42
CA ARG A 177 11.27 11.16 -11.66
C ARG A 177 10.57 9.80 -11.62
N THR A 178 11.27 8.78 -11.13
CA THR A 178 10.73 7.42 -11.05
C THR A 178 9.58 7.35 -10.05
N THR A 179 9.73 8.00 -8.90
CA THR A 179 8.66 8.11 -7.89
C THR A 179 7.47 8.89 -8.45
N LEU A 180 7.70 10.06 -9.05
CA LEU A 180 6.64 10.90 -9.65
C LEU A 180 5.79 10.13 -10.67
N ALA A 181 6.43 9.42 -11.61
CA ALA A 181 5.72 8.63 -12.62
C ALA A 181 4.78 7.59 -11.99
N ARG A 182 5.19 6.99 -10.86
CA ARG A 182 4.40 5.98 -10.17
C ARG A 182 3.34 6.57 -9.26
N THR A 183 3.64 7.68 -8.59
CA THR A 183 2.68 8.44 -7.78
C THR A 183 1.49 8.89 -8.65
N LEU A 184 1.72 9.28 -9.91
CA LEU A 184 0.63 9.59 -10.85
C LEU A 184 -0.34 8.41 -11.08
N GLU A 185 0.18 7.19 -11.20
CA GLU A 185 -0.65 5.98 -11.28
C GLU A 185 -1.30 5.64 -9.94
N TYR A 186 -0.57 5.87 -8.85
CA TYR A 186 -1.00 5.58 -7.49
C TYR A 186 -2.17 6.47 -7.05
N VAL A 187 -2.23 7.73 -7.49
CA VAL A 187 -3.38 8.62 -7.26
C VAL A 187 -4.68 7.98 -7.73
N LYS A 188 -4.69 7.33 -8.91
CA LYS A 188 -5.89 6.66 -9.44
C LYS A 188 -6.30 5.47 -8.57
N PHE A 189 -5.31 4.73 -8.06
CA PHE A 189 -5.56 3.66 -7.11
C PHE A 189 -6.20 4.21 -5.82
N LEU A 190 -5.68 5.30 -5.26
CA LEU A 190 -6.26 5.92 -4.05
C LEU A 190 -7.66 6.48 -4.31
N GLU A 191 -7.92 7.02 -5.50
CA GLU A 191 -9.27 7.43 -5.91
C GLU A 191 -10.22 6.23 -5.92
N SER A 192 -9.82 5.08 -6.47
CA SER A 192 -10.63 3.85 -6.41
C SER A 192 -10.83 3.34 -4.98
N LEU A 193 -9.80 3.45 -4.14
CA LEU A 193 -9.86 3.02 -2.73
C LEU A 193 -10.83 3.90 -1.93
N LYS A 194 -10.90 5.19 -2.25
CA LYS A 194 -11.86 6.14 -1.68
C LYS A 194 -13.31 5.77 -2.01
N GLU A 195 -13.59 5.28 -3.21
CA GLU A 195 -14.95 4.89 -3.62
C GLU A 195 -15.49 3.66 -2.87
N ILE A 196 -14.61 2.74 -2.45
CA ILE A 196 -14.99 1.52 -1.69
C ILE A 196 -14.83 1.68 -0.17
N GLY A 197 -14.32 2.84 0.28
CA GLY A 197 -14.10 3.14 1.69
C GLY A 197 -15.38 3.50 2.44
N PRO A 198 -15.31 3.54 3.78
CA PRO A 198 -16.47 3.87 4.60
C PRO A 198 -16.84 5.35 4.45
N ALA A 199 -18.12 5.63 4.19
CA ALA A 199 -18.62 6.99 3.97
C ALA A 199 -18.50 7.88 5.23
N SER A 200 -18.52 7.30 6.42
CA SER A 200 -18.36 8.00 7.71
C SER A 200 -17.02 8.73 7.84
N GLU A 201 -16.01 8.29 7.09
CA GLU A 201 -14.65 8.83 7.12
C GLU A 201 -14.24 9.41 5.76
N TYR A 202 -15.22 9.88 4.97
CA TYR A 202 -14.94 10.48 3.67
C TYR A 202 -13.93 11.63 3.73
N TRP A 203 -13.90 12.38 4.84
CA TRP A 203 -12.90 13.43 5.07
C TRP A 203 -11.46 12.89 4.99
N PHE A 204 -11.20 11.70 5.53
CA PHE A 204 -9.88 11.09 5.53
C PHE A 204 -9.56 10.53 4.15
N LEU A 205 -10.53 9.89 3.50
CA LEU A 205 -10.34 9.33 2.16
C LEU A 205 -10.06 10.44 1.14
N ASP A 206 -10.73 11.58 1.29
CA ASP A 206 -10.45 12.78 0.50
C ASP A 206 -9.07 13.38 0.81
N TYR A 207 -8.71 13.46 2.10
CA TYR A 207 -7.38 13.87 2.54
C TYR A 207 -6.28 13.00 1.92
N MET A 208 -6.42 11.67 1.96
CA MET A 208 -5.46 10.70 1.41
C MET A 208 -5.19 10.98 -0.08
N VAL A 209 -6.23 11.22 -0.88
CA VAL A 209 -6.07 11.55 -2.31
C VAL A 209 -5.42 12.93 -2.49
N LYS A 210 -5.85 13.95 -1.75
CA LYS A 210 -5.28 15.30 -1.82
C LYS A 210 -3.80 15.32 -1.47
N GLN A 211 -3.42 14.55 -0.45
CA GLN A 211 -2.07 14.42 0.03
C GLN A 211 -1.14 13.78 -1.02
N GLU A 212 -1.62 12.76 -1.74
CA GLU A 212 -0.85 12.15 -2.84
C GLU A 212 -0.71 13.12 -4.03
N LYS A 213 -1.76 13.88 -4.36
CA LYS A 213 -1.69 14.92 -5.39
C LYS A 213 -0.67 16.01 -5.04
N LEU A 214 -0.63 16.45 -3.77
CA LEU A 214 0.43 17.34 -3.30
C LEU A 214 1.83 16.75 -3.52
N GLN A 215 2.02 15.45 -3.25
CA GLN A 215 3.32 14.81 -3.49
C GLN A 215 3.71 14.84 -4.98
N VAL A 216 2.76 14.67 -5.90
CA VAL A 216 3.00 14.87 -7.35
C VAL A 216 3.51 16.28 -7.61
N ASP A 217 2.81 17.29 -7.10
CA ASP A 217 3.11 18.70 -7.36
C ASP A 217 4.50 19.10 -6.83
N ILE A 218 4.81 18.74 -5.58
CA ILE A 218 6.10 19.10 -4.97
C ILE A 218 7.27 18.33 -5.62
N MET A 219 7.05 17.11 -6.12
CA MET A 219 8.07 16.37 -6.84
C MET A 219 8.30 16.96 -8.24
N ALA A 220 7.25 17.43 -8.91
CA ALA A 220 7.37 18.11 -10.20
C ALA A 220 8.19 19.40 -10.09
N LEU A 221 7.83 20.27 -9.13
CA LEU A 221 8.58 21.51 -8.84
C LEU A 221 10.04 21.22 -8.44
N ALA A 222 10.28 20.22 -7.59
CA ALA A 222 11.64 19.81 -7.20
C ALA A 222 12.49 19.31 -8.37
N LEU A 223 11.88 18.77 -9.42
CA LEU A 223 12.57 18.35 -10.66
C LEU A 223 12.88 19.51 -11.60
N GLU A 224 12.10 20.60 -11.51
CA GLU A 224 12.34 21.86 -12.20
C GLU A 224 13.38 22.73 -11.46
N GLY A 225 13.65 22.42 -10.19
CA GLY A 225 14.59 23.14 -9.34
C GLY A 225 13.92 24.15 -8.41
N ASP A 226 12.58 24.25 -8.45
CA ASP A 226 11.76 25.16 -7.66
C ASP A 226 11.49 24.60 -6.26
N TYR A 227 12.56 24.43 -5.48
CA TYR A 227 12.50 23.89 -4.12
C TYR A 227 11.72 24.81 -3.16
N ASP A 228 11.83 26.13 -3.32
CA ASP A 228 11.15 27.09 -2.43
C ASP A 228 9.63 27.03 -2.57
N GLU A 229 9.12 26.95 -3.80
CA GLU A 229 7.69 26.78 -4.06
C GLU A 229 7.20 25.41 -3.56
N SER A 230 8.01 24.36 -3.78
CA SER A 230 7.71 23.03 -3.23
C SER A 230 7.54 23.07 -1.71
N VAL A 231 8.46 23.74 -0.99
CA VAL A 231 8.42 23.91 0.46
C VAL A 231 7.19 24.73 0.88
N LEU A 232 6.87 25.79 0.15
CA LEU A 232 5.71 26.63 0.44
C LEU A 232 4.40 25.87 0.30
N LEU A 233 4.25 25.05 -0.74
CA LEU A 233 3.07 24.20 -0.95
C LEU A 233 2.88 23.22 0.21
N VAL A 234 3.96 22.55 0.66
CA VAL A 234 3.87 21.66 1.83
C VAL A 234 3.43 22.42 3.08
N LYS A 235 4.06 23.58 3.36
CA LYS A 235 3.70 24.39 4.53
C LYS A 235 2.24 24.83 4.50
N ARG A 236 1.76 25.28 3.34
CA ARG A 236 0.36 25.68 3.14
C ARG A 236 -0.58 24.51 3.40
N PHE A 237 -0.31 23.35 2.79
CA PHE A 237 -1.11 22.15 2.98
C PHE A 237 -1.20 21.74 4.46
N LEU A 238 -0.05 21.73 5.16
CA LEU A 238 0.00 21.41 6.59
C LEU A 238 -0.80 22.43 7.43
N SER A 239 -0.69 23.71 7.11
CA SER A 239 -1.43 24.77 7.82
C SER A 239 -2.94 24.61 7.63
N GLU A 240 -3.39 24.34 6.40
CA GLU A 240 -4.82 24.16 6.09
C GLU A 240 -5.39 22.95 6.84
N HIS A 241 -4.69 21.82 6.82
CA HIS A 241 -5.21 20.57 7.39
C HIS A 241 -5.04 20.47 8.91
N ARG A 242 -4.08 21.15 9.54
CA ARG A 242 -4.00 21.22 11.02
C ARG A 242 -5.24 21.85 11.65
N THR A 243 -5.95 22.71 10.91
CA THR A 243 -7.14 23.41 11.42
C THR A 243 -8.44 22.62 11.23
N MET A 244 -8.44 21.52 10.48
CA MET A 244 -9.65 20.72 10.27
C MET A 244 -9.86 19.76 11.44
N ALA A 245 -11.07 19.68 11.98
CA ALA A 245 -11.45 18.59 12.90
C ALA A 245 -11.50 17.27 12.10
N PRO A 246 -10.96 16.15 12.61
CA PRO A 246 -10.54 15.89 14.01
C PRO A 246 -9.08 16.24 14.33
N PHE A 247 -8.30 16.81 13.41
CA PHE A 247 -6.86 17.04 13.61
C PHE A 247 -6.53 18.09 14.67
N SER A 248 -7.43 19.03 14.93
CA SER A 248 -7.31 19.98 16.04
C SER A 248 -7.28 19.29 17.41
N GLU A 249 -7.83 18.08 17.53
CA GLU A 249 -7.85 17.29 18.76
C GLU A 249 -6.57 16.47 18.97
N LEU A 250 -5.71 16.34 17.94
CA LEU A 250 -4.51 15.51 17.98
C LEU A 250 -3.28 16.20 18.61
N GLY A 251 -3.42 17.45 19.08
CA GLY A 251 -2.37 18.19 19.79
C GLY A 251 -1.29 18.82 18.88
N ASP A 252 -0.38 19.60 19.48
CA ASP A 252 0.68 20.28 18.74
C ASP A 252 1.81 19.31 18.34
N PHE A 253 1.96 19.09 17.02
CA PHE A 253 2.94 18.16 16.43
C PHE A 253 4.35 18.78 16.24
N SER A 254 4.80 19.62 17.16
CA SER A 254 6.04 20.41 17.02
C SER A 254 7.30 19.75 17.60
N GLN A 255 7.32 18.41 17.77
CA GLN A 255 8.49 17.68 18.26
C GLN A 255 9.38 17.12 17.16
#